data_AF-A0A9W6G3Q1-F1
#
_entry.id   AF-A0A9W6G3Q1-F1
#
_cell.length_a   1.000
_cell.length_b   1.000
_cell.length_c   1.000
_cell.angle_alpha   90.00
_cell.angle_beta   90.00
_cell.angle_gamma   90.00
#
_symmetry.space_group_name_H-M   'P 1'
#
loop_
_entity.id
_entity.type
_entity.pdbx_description
1 polymer ?
#
loop_
_entity_poly.entity_id
_entity_poly.type
_entity_poly.pdbx_seq_one_letter_code
_entity_poly.pdbx_strand_id
1 'polypeptide(L)'
;MLAGISEDDQRLILGSVGLHNVFRIPAALDERHRFFLRLIRDADKLDIWRVFIEFYRQPASERASAVSLGFPDNPECTSAVVATLLRGEMVDLAMLRTLNDFKLFQLSWVFDLNFPRSRELVQERGYVELLADTLPRREDVGCALGVVRAALASDR
;
A
#
# COMPACT_ATOMS: atom_id res chain seq x y z
N MET A 1 -15.10 23.94 9.95
CA MET A 1 -13.87 23.14 9.92
C MET A 1 -12.78 23.75 9.04
N LEU A 2 -13.09 24.54 7.99
CA LEU A 2 -12.08 25.24 7.17
C LEU A 2 -12.31 26.77 7.09
N ALA A 3 -13.05 27.35 8.04
CA ALA A 3 -13.32 28.79 8.04
C ALA A 3 -12.01 29.58 8.19
N GLY A 4 -11.82 30.63 7.38
CA GLY A 4 -10.59 31.44 7.37
C GLY A 4 -9.49 30.92 6.43
N ILE A 5 -9.71 29.81 5.73
CA ILE A 5 -8.81 29.29 4.68
C ILE A 5 -9.31 29.77 3.31
N SER A 6 -8.40 30.07 2.38
CA SER A 6 -8.76 30.47 1.01
C SER A 6 -9.56 29.37 0.30
N GLU A 7 -10.46 29.73 -0.63
CA GLU A 7 -11.24 28.73 -1.38
C GLU A 7 -10.35 27.75 -2.16
N ASP A 8 -9.22 28.23 -2.67
CA ASP A 8 -8.23 27.41 -3.36
C ASP A 8 -7.60 26.37 -2.44
N ASP A 9 -7.18 26.78 -1.24
CA ASP A 9 -6.59 25.86 -0.27
C ASP A 9 -7.66 24.90 0.31
N GLN A 10 -8.91 25.33 0.45
CA GLN A 10 -10.00 24.44 0.82
C GLN A 10 -10.21 23.34 -0.24
N ARG A 11 -10.26 23.69 -1.52
CA ARG A 11 -10.35 22.72 -2.63
C ARG A 11 -9.16 21.78 -2.64
N LEU A 12 -7.96 22.29 -2.38
CA LEU A 12 -6.74 21.50 -2.29
C LEU A 12 -6.80 20.47 -1.16
N ILE A 13 -7.19 20.90 0.05
CA ILE A 13 -7.31 20.03 1.22
C ILE A 13 -8.39 18.97 0.98
N LEU A 14 -9.59 19.40 0.59
CA LEU A 14 -10.73 18.49 0.36
C LEU A 14 -10.45 17.50 -0.77
N GLY A 15 -9.81 17.95 -1.85
CA GLY A 15 -9.43 17.09 -2.96
C GLY A 15 -8.35 16.07 -2.57
N SER A 16 -7.30 16.52 -1.87
CA SER A 16 -6.22 15.63 -1.46
C SER A 16 -6.71 14.58 -0.45
N VAL A 17 -7.50 15.00 0.55
CA VAL A 17 -8.10 14.09 1.54
C VAL A 17 -9.19 13.22 0.92
N GLY A 18 -10.04 13.74 0.03
CA GLY A 18 -11.11 12.95 -0.58
C GLY A 18 -10.58 11.88 -1.55
N LEU A 19 -9.43 12.13 -2.19
CA LEU A 19 -8.88 11.26 -3.23
C LEU A 19 -7.70 10.40 -2.76
N HIS A 20 -7.16 10.56 -1.55
CA HIS A 20 -5.93 9.87 -1.15
C HIS A 20 -6.01 8.35 -1.26
N ASN A 21 -7.17 7.72 -1.09
CA ASN A 21 -7.28 6.25 -1.16
C ASN A 21 -7.89 5.71 -2.47
N VAL A 22 -7.99 6.53 -3.53
CA VAL A 22 -8.46 6.01 -4.84
C VAL A 22 -7.42 5.08 -5.47
N PHE A 23 -7.87 4.07 -6.21
CA PHE A 23 -6.96 3.15 -6.89
C PHE A 23 -6.09 3.84 -7.96
N ARG A 24 -6.66 4.80 -8.70
CA ARG A 24 -5.93 5.61 -9.70
C ARG A 24 -6.26 7.08 -9.53
N ILE A 25 -5.22 7.92 -9.50
CA ILE A 25 -5.36 9.37 -9.44
C ILE A 25 -6.02 9.87 -10.74
N PRO A 26 -7.05 10.73 -10.68
CA PRO A 26 -7.66 11.33 -11.87
C PRO A 26 -6.64 12.12 -12.72
N ALA A 27 -6.75 11.98 -14.04
CA ALA A 27 -5.87 12.69 -14.98
C ALA A 27 -6.09 14.21 -14.98
N ALA A 28 -7.31 14.67 -14.69
CA ALA A 28 -7.72 16.08 -14.80
C ALA A 28 -7.28 16.99 -13.62
N LEU A 29 -6.44 16.51 -12.69
CA LEU A 29 -5.91 17.36 -11.60
C LEU A 29 -4.74 18.21 -12.07
N ASP A 30 -4.75 19.49 -11.67
CA ASP A 30 -3.58 20.38 -11.84
C ASP A 30 -2.37 19.91 -11.02
N GLU A 31 -1.20 20.47 -11.33
CA GLU A 31 0.07 20.05 -10.73
C GLU A 31 0.11 20.26 -9.21
N ARG A 32 -0.46 21.36 -8.71
CA ARG A 32 -0.47 21.66 -7.28
C ARG A 32 -1.32 20.64 -6.52
N HIS A 33 -2.53 20.37 -6.98
CA HIS A 33 -3.41 19.35 -6.39
C HIS A 33 -2.80 17.95 -6.49
N ARG A 34 -2.17 17.63 -7.63
CA ARG A 34 -1.50 16.35 -7.83
C ARG A 34 -0.32 16.18 -6.87
N PHE A 35 0.47 17.22 -6.63
CA PHE A 35 1.59 17.19 -5.71
C PHE A 35 1.14 16.85 -4.29
N PHE A 36 0.19 17.59 -3.73
CA PHE A 36 -0.29 17.36 -2.36
C PHE A 36 -1.05 16.04 -2.21
N LEU A 37 -1.83 15.63 -3.22
CA LEU A 37 -2.47 14.32 -3.22
C LEU A 37 -1.43 13.20 -3.18
N ARG A 38 -0.39 13.25 -4.01
CA ARG A 38 0.72 12.27 -3.99
C ARG A 38 1.44 12.25 -2.65
N LEU A 39 1.65 13.42 -2.04
CA LEU A 39 2.33 13.54 -0.76
C LEU A 39 1.53 12.85 0.35
N ILE A 40 0.22 13.13 0.43
CA ILE A 40 -0.65 12.51 1.42
C ILE A 40 -0.78 11.00 1.17
N ARG A 41 -0.87 10.57 -0.09
CA ARG A 41 -0.89 9.14 -0.46
C ARG A 41 0.32 8.37 0.06
N ASP A 42 1.51 8.92 -0.13
CA ASP A 42 2.74 8.27 0.34
C ASP A 42 2.81 8.26 1.88
N ALA A 43 2.47 9.39 2.52
CA ALA A 43 2.47 9.50 3.98
C ALA A 43 1.47 8.53 4.64
N ASP A 44 0.26 8.43 4.09
CA ASP A 44 -0.79 7.53 4.56
C ASP A 44 -0.38 6.06 4.43
N LYS A 45 0.15 5.64 3.27
CA LYS A 45 0.68 4.26 3.09
C LYS A 45 1.80 3.93 4.08
N LEU A 46 2.73 4.86 4.32
CA LEU A 46 3.81 4.67 5.28
C LEU A 46 3.31 4.48 6.72
N ASP A 47 2.21 5.15 7.07
CA ASP A 47 1.55 5.01 8.36
C ASP A 47 0.77 3.69 8.44
N ILE A 48 -0.01 3.36 7.41
CA ILE A 48 -0.81 2.15 7.33
C ILE A 48 0.07 0.89 7.33
N TRP A 49 1.21 0.89 6.61
CA TRP A 49 2.15 -0.23 6.67
C TRP A 49 2.62 -0.50 8.09
N ARG A 50 2.94 0.54 8.87
CA ARG A 50 3.33 0.39 10.27
C ARG A 50 2.24 -0.33 11.07
N VAL A 51 0.99 0.14 10.95
CA VAL A 51 -0.18 -0.43 11.64
C VAL A 51 -0.37 -1.90 11.29
N PHE A 52 -0.31 -2.26 10.00
CA PHE A 52 -0.49 -3.66 9.58
C PHE A 52 0.67 -4.56 10.02
N ILE A 53 1.91 -4.08 9.94
CA ILE A 53 3.08 -4.83 10.41
C ILE A 53 2.96 -5.11 11.92
N GLU A 54 2.60 -4.10 12.70
CA GLU A 54 2.35 -4.25 14.15
C GLU A 54 1.22 -5.24 14.42
N PHE A 55 0.12 -5.16 13.66
CA PHE A 55 -0.99 -6.10 13.75
C PHE A 55 -0.57 -7.55 13.43
N TYR A 56 0.17 -7.80 12.35
CA TYR A 56 0.58 -9.16 11.99
C TYR A 56 1.60 -9.76 12.97
N ARG A 57 2.36 -8.93 13.68
CA ARG A 57 3.28 -9.36 14.73
C ARG A 57 2.58 -9.78 16.03
N GLN A 58 1.34 -9.36 16.24
CA GLN A 58 0.56 -9.80 17.42
C GLN A 58 0.23 -11.30 17.32
N PRO A 59 0.13 -11.99 18.48
CA PRO A 59 -0.40 -13.35 18.54
C PRO A 59 -1.77 -13.43 17.86
N ALA A 60 -2.08 -14.54 17.19
CA ALA A 60 -3.35 -14.71 16.49
C ALA A 60 -4.58 -14.50 17.40
N SER A 61 -4.46 -14.80 18.71
CA SER A 61 -5.49 -14.57 19.73
C SER A 61 -5.78 -13.09 20.04
N GLU A 62 -4.85 -12.19 19.73
CA GLU A 62 -4.95 -10.75 20.03
C GLU A 62 -5.30 -9.92 18.78
N ARG A 63 -5.24 -10.53 17.60
CA ARG A 63 -5.54 -9.86 16.33
C ARG A 63 -7.04 -9.54 16.23
N ALA A 64 -7.37 -8.25 16.26
CA ALA A 64 -8.71 -7.78 15.97
C ALA A 64 -9.14 -8.12 14.53
N SER A 65 -10.16 -8.98 14.40
CA SER A 65 -10.70 -9.46 13.10
C SER A 65 -11.15 -8.32 12.16
N ALA A 66 -11.56 -7.16 12.69
CA ALA A 66 -11.94 -6.02 11.87
C ALA A 66 -10.79 -5.49 10.99
N VAL A 67 -9.53 -5.62 11.45
CA VAL A 67 -8.34 -5.14 10.73
C VAL A 67 -8.06 -5.98 9.48
N SER A 68 -8.40 -7.28 9.49
CA SER A 68 -8.26 -8.16 8.33
C SER A 68 -9.41 -8.05 7.31
N LEU A 69 -10.34 -7.11 7.51
CA LEU A 69 -11.54 -6.92 6.66
C LEU A 69 -12.39 -8.20 6.53
N GLY A 70 -12.28 -9.13 7.48
CA GLY A 70 -12.98 -10.41 7.44
C GLY A 70 -12.47 -11.39 6.39
N PHE A 71 -11.30 -11.14 5.75
CA PHE A 71 -10.72 -12.12 4.84
C PHE A 71 -10.31 -13.39 5.58
N PRO A 72 -10.50 -14.58 4.96
CA PRO A 72 -10.11 -15.84 5.57
C PRO A 72 -8.59 -15.90 5.75
N ASP A 73 -8.16 -16.26 6.98
CA ASP A 73 -6.76 -16.51 7.32
C ASP A 73 -6.42 -17.97 7.01
N ASN A 74 -6.08 -18.21 5.74
CA ASN A 74 -5.62 -19.50 5.24
C ASN A 74 -4.27 -19.32 4.51
N PRO A 75 -3.56 -20.42 4.18
CA PRO A 75 -2.26 -20.33 3.52
C PRO A 75 -2.29 -19.88 2.04
N GLU A 76 -3.46 -19.62 1.48
CA GLU A 76 -3.59 -19.39 0.04
C GLU A 76 -3.25 -17.94 -0.34
N CYS A 77 -2.52 -17.81 -1.45
CA CYS A 77 -2.40 -16.61 -2.26
C CYS A 77 -2.98 -16.95 -3.63
N THR A 78 -3.92 -16.15 -4.10
CA THR A 78 -4.58 -16.38 -5.39
C THR A 78 -3.63 -16.08 -6.53
N SER A 79 -3.70 -16.89 -7.59
CA SER A 79 -2.84 -16.73 -8.77
C SER A 79 -3.01 -15.37 -9.43
N ALA A 80 -4.22 -14.81 -9.43
CA ALA A 80 -4.50 -13.50 -10.01
C ALA A 80 -3.74 -12.38 -9.27
N VAL A 81 -3.71 -12.41 -7.94
CA VAL A 81 -2.99 -11.41 -7.13
C VAL A 81 -1.48 -11.54 -7.32
N VAL A 82 -0.95 -12.77 -7.25
CA VAL A 82 0.48 -13.04 -7.46
C VAL A 82 0.91 -12.60 -8.87
N ALA A 83 0.12 -12.91 -9.90
CA ALA A 83 0.41 -12.51 -11.28
C ALA A 83 0.45 -10.99 -11.46
N THR A 84 -0.39 -10.23 -10.74
CA THR A 84 -0.37 -8.77 -10.78
C THR A 84 0.91 -8.19 -10.17
N LEU A 85 1.38 -8.71 -9.03
CA LEU A 85 2.67 -8.30 -8.47
C LEU A 85 3.84 -8.64 -9.42
N LEU A 86 3.80 -9.82 -10.06
CA LEU A 86 4.83 -10.23 -11.02
C LEU A 86 4.94 -9.28 -12.23
N ARG A 87 3.85 -8.59 -12.58
CA ARG A 87 3.86 -7.53 -13.62
C ARG A 87 4.33 -6.17 -13.11
N GLY A 88 4.63 -6.04 -11.82
CA GLY A 88 4.99 -4.75 -11.22
C GLY A 88 3.81 -3.78 -11.07
N GLU A 89 2.60 -4.32 -10.95
CA GLU A 89 1.36 -3.54 -10.90
C GLU A 89 0.75 -3.53 -9.49
N MET A 90 0.02 -2.46 -9.16
CA MET A 90 -0.82 -2.45 -7.96
C MET A 90 -1.96 -3.46 -8.08
N VAL A 91 -2.22 -4.18 -6.99
CA VAL A 91 -3.37 -5.08 -6.86
C VAL A 91 -4.62 -4.26 -6.57
N ASP A 92 -5.75 -4.63 -7.17
CA ASP A 92 -7.04 -4.05 -6.85
C ASP A 92 -7.67 -4.79 -5.65
N LEU A 93 -8.22 -4.04 -4.69
CA LEU A 93 -8.92 -4.56 -3.52
C LEU A 93 -10.06 -5.53 -3.90
N ALA A 94 -10.70 -5.34 -5.07
CA ALA A 94 -11.77 -6.21 -5.55
C ALA A 94 -11.29 -7.63 -5.90
N MET A 95 -9.98 -7.81 -6.14
CA MET A 95 -9.37 -9.10 -6.47
C MET A 95 -9.20 -10.01 -5.26
N LEU A 96 -9.20 -9.45 -4.04
CA LEU A 96 -8.78 -10.18 -2.85
C LEU A 96 -9.79 -11.25 -2.44
N ARG A 97 -9.26 -12.40 -2.02
CA ARG A 97 -10.03 -13.54 -1.51
C ARG A 97 -9.54 -14.02 -0.15
N THR A 98 -8.27 -13.76 0.19
CA THR A 98 -7.64 -14.26 1.42
C THR A 98 -6.86 -13.18 2.15
N LEU A 99 -6.50 -13.45 3.40
CA LEU A 99 -5.64 -12.54 4.17
C LEU A 99 -4.25 -12.39 3.54
N ASN A 100 -3.72 -13.43 2.88
CA ASN A 100 -2.44 -13.30 2.19
C ASN A 100 -2.56 -12.54 0.88
N ASP A 101 -3.70 -12.57 0.18
CA ASP A 101 -3.95 -11.63 -0.92
C ASP A 101 -3.89 -10.19 -0.41
N PHE A 102 -4.48 -9.93 0.77
CA PHE A 102 -4.47 -8.60 1.36
C PHE A 102 -3.06 -8.11 1.73
N LYS A 103 -2.21 -8.99 2.27
CA LYS A 103 -0.78 -8.69 2.48
C LYS A 103 -0.04 -8.40 1.17
N LEU A 104 -0.28 -9.19 0.12
CA LEU A 104 0.29 -8.96 -1.22
C LEU A 104 -0.20 -7.64 -1.83
N PHE A 105 -1.46 -7.28 -1.61
CA PHE A 105 -2.02 -5.98 -1.97
C PHE A 105 -1.28 -4.84 -1.28
N GLN A 106 -1.04 -4.92 0.03
CA GLN A 106 -0.26 -3.92 0.76
C GLN A 106 1.17 -3.83 0.23
N LEU A 107 1.81 -4.95 -0.13
CA LEU A 107 3.13 -4.96 -0.75
C LEU A 107 3.13 -4.29 -2.13
N SER A 108 2.06 -4.44 -2.91
CA SER A 108 1.95 -3.82 -4.23
C SER A 108 1.92 -2.28 -4.21
N TRP A 109 1.66 -1.66 -3.05
CA TRP A 109 1.68 -0.20 -2.92
C TRP A 109 3.05 0.43 -3.17
N VAL A 110 4.15 -0.34 -3.19
CA VAL A 110 5.46 0.16 -3.63
C VAL A 110 5.42 0.73 -5.04
N PHE A 111 4.53 0.22 -5.90
CA PHE A 111 4.38 0.67 -7.29
C PHE A 111 3.65 2.01 -7.41
N ASP A 112 3.02 2.49 -6.33
CA ASP A 112 2.34 3.79 -6.26
C ASP A 112 2.99 4.73 -5.24
N LEU A 113 4.28 4.51 -4.92
CA LEU A 113 5.09 5.50 -4.20
C LEU A 113 5.59 6.57 -5.16
N ASN A 114 5.33 7.82 -4.79
CA ASN A 114 5.47 8.98 -5.67
C ASN A 114 6.75 9.79 -5.42
N PHE A 115 7.37 9.65 -4.25
CA PHE A 115 8.57 10.39 -3.89
C PHE A 115 9.75 9.46 -3.54
N PRO A 116 10.98 9.79 -3.96
CA PRO A 116 12.18 9.02 -3.61
C PRO A 116 12.34 8.83 -2.09
N ARG A 117 12.10 9.90 -1.30
CA ARG A 117 12.19 9.81 0.17
C ARG A 117 11.21 8.80 0.76
N SER A 118 10.03 8.62 0.18
CA SER A 118 9.07 7.60 0.63
C SER A 118 9.63 6.20 0.40
N ARG A 119 10.28 5.95 -0.75
CA ARG A 119 10.92 4.65 -1.06
C ARG A 119 12.07 4.37 -0.10
N GLU A 120 12.92 5.37 0.16
CA GLU A 120 14.00 5.26 1.15
C GLU A 120 13.45 4.91 2.53
N LEU A 121 12.38 5.57 2.99
CA LEU A 121 11.75 5.27 4.28
C LEU A 121 11.21 3.83 4.35
N VAL A 122 10.66 3.29 3.26
CA VAL A 122 10.23 1.88 3.20
C VAL A 122 11.42 0.94 3.37
N GLN A 123 12.54 1.26 2.71
CA GLN A 123 13.78 0.47 2.81
C GLN A 123 14.41 0.57 4.20
N GLU A 124 14.61 1.78 4.73
CA GLU A 124 15.17 2.05 6.06
C GLU A 124 14.40 1.32 7.17
N ARG A 125 13.07 1.25 7.04
CA ARG A 125 12.20 0.60 8.04
C ARG A 125 11.97 -0.89 7.77
N GLY A 126 12.47 -1.41 6.65
CA GLY A 126 12.36 -2.83 6.28
C GLY A 126 10.92 -3.31 6.03
N TYR A 127 9.98 -2.43 5.69
CA TYR A 127 8.55 -2.78 5.64
C TYR A 127 8.22 -3.93 4.70
N VAL A 128 8.87 -3.99 3.53
CA VAL A 128 8.67 -5.11 2.57
C VAL A 128 9.09 -6.44 3.19
N GLU A 129 10.23 -6.49 3.87
CA GLU A 129 10.71 -7.72 4.49
C GLU A 129 9.82 -8.14 5.66
N LEU A 130 9.40 -7.18 6.47
CA LEU A 130 8.52 -7.44 7.60
C LEU A 130 7.15 -7.99 7.19
N LEU A 131 6.60 -7.52 6.06
CA LEU A 131 5.39 -8.10 5.49
C LEU A 131 5.66 -9.46 4.83
N ALA A 132 6.79 -9.59 4.12
CA ALA A 132 7.19 -10.84 3.47
C ALA A 132 7.32 -12.00 4.46
N ASP A 133 7.85 -11.76 5.66
CA ASP A 133 7.99 -12.76 6.71
C ASP A 133 6.65 -13.33 7.22
N THR A 134 5.55 -12.63 6.95
CA THR A 134 4.19 -13.06 7.33
C THR A 134 3.47 -13.87 6.24
N LEU A 135 4.08 -14.01 5.07
CA LEU A 135 3.51 -14.73 3.92
C LEU A 135 3.93 -16.21 3.91
N PRO A 136 3.14 -17.09 3.27
CA PRO A 136 3.51 -18.48 3.08
C PRO A 136 4.76 -18.61 2.21
N ARG A 137 5.63 -19.57 2.54
CA ARG A 137 6.82 -19.88 1.73
C ARG A 137 6.40 -20.66 0.49
N ARG A 138 6.12 -19.93 -0.59
CA ARG A 138 5.84 -20.46 -1.93
C ARG A 138 6.78 -19.84 -2.95
N GLU A 139 7.16 -20.60 -3.97
CA GLU A 139 8.08 -20.14 -5.02
C GLU A 139 7.54 -18.93 -5.78
N ASP A 140 6.26 -18.97 -6.18
CA ASP A 140 5.59 -17.89 -6.91
C ASP A 140 5.48 -16.59 -6.11
N VAL A 141 5.19 -16.70 -4.81
CA VAL A 141 5.22 -15.57 -3.87
C VAL A 141 6.64 -15.02 -3.73
N GLY A 142 7.65 -15.88 -3.64
CA GLY A 142 9.06 -15.49 -3.62
C GLY A 142 9.47 -14.68 -4.86
N CYS A 143 9.06 -15.12 -6.04
CA CYS A 143 9.27 -14.40 -7.30
C CYS A 143 8.59 -13.03 -7.31
N ALA A 144 7.33 -12.96 -6.85
CA ALA A 144 6.60 -11.70 -6.74
C ALA A 144 7.28 -10.71 -5.77
N LEU A 145 7.77 -11.20 -4.62
CA LEU A 145 8.56 -10.39 -3.69
C LEU A 145 9.87 -9.90 -4.32
N GLY A 146 10.49 -10.68 -5.20
CA GLY A 146 11.65 -10.26 -5.98
C GLY A 146 11.35 -9.01 -6.82
N VAL A 147 10.20 -8.97 -7.49
CA VAL A 147 9.75 -7.80 -8.28
C VAL A 147 9.52 -6.58 -7.38
N VAL A 148 8.86 -6.76 -6.24
CA VAL A 148 8.62 -5.68 -5.25
C VAL A 148 9.93 -5.09 -4.74
N ARG A 149 10.90 -5.94 -4.37
CA ARG A 149 12.23 -5.48 -3.91
C ARG A 149 13.00 -4.75 -5.01
N ALA A 150 12.98 -5.26 -6.23
CA ALA A 150 13.62 -4.62 -7.37
C ALA A 150 13.04 -3.22 -7.62
N ALA A 151 11.71 -3.06 -7.54
CA ALA A 151 11.06 -1.76 -7.74
C ALA A 151 11.48 -0.70 -6.72
N LEU A 152 11.86 -1.09 -5.50
CA LEU A 152 12.41 -0.17 -4.50
C LEU A 152 13.88 0.20 -4.75
N ALA A 153 14.64 -0.65 -5.44
CA ALA A 153 16.08 -0.46 -5.66
C ALA A 153 16.42 0.39 -6.89
N SER A 154 15.49 0.58 -7.82
CA SER A 154 15.75 1.11 -9.17
C SER A 154 15.86 2.64 -9.33
N ASP A 155 15.85 3.44 -8.27
CA ASP A 155 15.93 4.92 -8.36
C ASP A 155 17.22 5.51 -7.77
N ARG A 156 18.39 4.97 -8.16
CA ARG A 156 19.68 5.65 -7.97
C ARG A 156 20.17 6.34 -9.23
#